data_AF-A0A2E1UL61-F1
#
_entry.id   AF-A0A2E1UL61-F1
#
_cell.length_a   1.000
_cell.length_b   1.000
_cell.length_c   1.000
_cell.angle_alpha   90.00
_cell.angle_beta   90.00
_cell.angle_gamma   90.00
#
_symmetry.space_group_name_H-M   'P 1'
#
loop_
_entity.id
_entity.type
_entity.pdbx_description
1 polymer ?
#
loop_
_entity_poly.entity_id
_entity_poly.type
_entity_poly.pdbx_seq_one_letter_code
_entity_poly.pdbx_strand_id
1 'polypeptide(L)'
;MTYNELKPKLIITRPVDAANLFASFFEKELKKDQIIISPLLEIKFFKRPKTLEQIHCLIFTSSNGVKAAGQAANKNIKALCVGNRTTDLASSLGYSAEKIGDNVEQLLKTLCKGEKIASEILHIHGKYTKVDLVNQL
;
A
#
# COMPACT_ATOMS: atom_id res chain seq x y z
N MET A 1 21.05 33.31 22.65
CA MET A 1 20.56 31.94 22.37
C MET A 1 21.50 31.33 21.35
N THR A 2 22.35 30.40 21.75
CA THR A 2 23.23 29.67 20.84
C THR A 2 22.40 28.60 20.12
N TYR A 3 22.65 28.42 18.82
CA TYR A 3 21.92 27.49 17.93
C TYR A 3 21.92 26.01 18.43
N ASN A 4 22.75 25.69 19.43
CA ASN A 4 22.92 24.37 20.06
C ASN A 4 21.81 23.96 21.04
N GLU A 5 20.82 24.81 21.32
CA GLU A 5 19.73 24.46 22.27
C GLU A 5 18.45 23.93 21.59
N LEU A 6 18.34 24.02 20.26
CA LEU A 6 17.17 23.51 19.53
C LEU A 6 17.41 22.07 19.05
N LYS A 7 16.91 21.09 19.80
CA LYS A 7 16.85 19.71 19.33
C LYS A 7 15.98 19.63 18.06
N PRO A 8 16.42 18.96 16.99
CA PRO A 8 15.63 18.83 15.76
C PRO A 8 14.29 18.13 16.05
N LYS A 9 13.24 18.57 15.37
CA LYS A 9 11.90 17.98 15.42
C LYS A 9 11.62 17.23 14.12
N LEU A 10 11.00 16.06 14.24
CA LEU A 10 10.48 15.28 13.13
C LEU A 10 9.03 15.70 12.86
N ILE A 11 8.77 16.29 11.70
CA ILE A 11 7.41 16.60 11.24
C ILE A 11 6.96 15.52 10.25
N ILE A 12 5.85 14.86 10.54
CA ILE A 12 5.29 13.79 9.71
C ILE A 12 4.00 14.27 9.06
N THR A 13 4.02 14.40 7.73
CA THR A 13 2.91 14.93 6.92
C THR A 13 2.06 13.88 6.22
N ARG A 14 2.31 12.61 6.53
CA ARG A 14 1.57 11.45 6.00
C ARG A 14 0.13 11.41 6.55
N PRO A 15 -0.80 10.67 5.90
CA PRO A 15 -2.09 10.37 6.50
C PRO A 15 -1.95 9.76 7.90
N VAL A 16 -2.90 10.07 8.79
CA VAL A 16 -2.84 9.77 10.24
C VAL A 16 -2.34 8.36 10.56
N ASP A 17 -2.96 7.31 9.98
CA ASP A 17 -2.54 5.91 10.22
C ASP A 17 -1.07 5.65 9.88
N ALA A 18 -0.63 6.17 8.74
CA ALA A 18 0.75 6.00 8.27
C ALA A 18 1.72 6.88 9.04
N ALA A 19 1.27 8.04 9.53
CA ALA A 19 2.04 8.92 10.37
C ALA A 19 2.29 8.30 11.75
N ASN A 20 1.25 7.74 12.38
CA ASN A 20 1.35 7.07 13.68
C ASN A 20 2.28 5.85 13.61
N LEU A 21 2.13 5.01 12.59
CA LEU A 21 3.03 3.86 12.40
C LEU A 21 4.48 4.31 12.14
N PHE A 22 4.66 5.38 11.36
CA PHE A 22 6.01 5.88 11.11
C PHE A 22 6.63 6.45 12.39
N ALA A 23 5.84 7.15 13.21
CA ALA A 23 6.26 7.67 14.51
C ALA A 23 6.68 6.55 15.48
N SER A 24 5.99 5.40 15.47
CA SER A 24 6.32 4.29 16.39
C SER A 24 7.72 3.71 16.17
N PHE A 25 8.33 3.91 15.00
CA PHE A 25 9.72 3.51 14.76
C PHE A 25 10.76 4.37 15.49
N PHE A 26 10.37 5.52 16.03
CA PHE A 26 11.27 6.49 16.66
C PHE A 26 10.99 6.70 18.16
N GLU A 27 10.07 5.91 18.75
CA GLU A 27 9.67 6.08 20.15
C GLU A 27 10.82 5.80 21.14
N LYS A 28 11.87 5.07 20.72
CA LYS A 28 13.06 4.81 21.55
C LYS A 28 14.13 5.89 21.40
N GLU A 29 14.15 6.57 20.26
CA GLU A 29 15.20 7.50 19.84
C GLU A 29 14.81 8.96 20.06
N LEU A 30 13.52 9.29 19.99
CA LEU A 30 12.99 10.65 20.07
C LEU A 30 12.01 10.80 21.23
N LYS A 31 12.05 11.96 21.89
CA LYS A 31 11.01 12.32 22.85
C LYS A 31 9.70 12.64 22.12
N LYS A 32 8.57 12.45 22.81
CA LYS A 32 7.23 12.71 22.26
C LYS A 32 7.06 14.14 21.72
N ASP A 33 7.65 15.14 22.35
CA ASP A 33 7.61 16.55 21.94
C ASP A 33 8.51 16.88 20.72
N GLN A 34 9.37 15.94 20.32
CA GLN A 34 10.16 16.02 19.10
C GLN A 34 9.46 15.43 17.88
N ILE A 35 8.34 14.72 18.05
CA ILE A 35 7.55 14.16 16.95
C ILE A 35 6.27 14.96 16.79
N ILE A 36 6.12 15.63 15.65
CA ILE A 36 4.93 16.40 15.29
C ILE A 36 4.19 15.65 14.17
N ILE A 37 2.99 15.17 14.46
CA ILE A 37 2.09 14.61 13.45
C ILE A 37 1.23 15.76 12.89
N SER A 38 1.45 16.10 11.62
CA SER A 38 0.76 17.21 10.93
C SER A 38 0.29 16.73 9.54
N PRO A 39 -0.76 15.90 9.47
CA PRO A 39 -1.20 15.27 8.22
C PRO A 39 -1.62 16.31 7.17
N LEU A 40 -1.06 16.21 5.97
CA LEU A 40 -1.45 17.06 4.83
C LEU A 40 -2.34 16.32 3.82
N LEU A 41 -2.56 15.03 4.05
CA LEU A 41 -3.29 14.13 3.16
C LEU A 41 -4.27 13.28 3.96
N GLU A 42 -5.44 13.05 3.37
CA GLU A 42 -6.47 12.15 3.89
C GLU A 42 -6.73 11.02 2.88
N ILE A 43 -6.92 9.79 3.37
CA ILE A 43 -7.31 8.66 2.53
C ILE A 43 -8.83 8.53 2.56
N LYS A 44 -9.48 8.76 1.41
CA LYS A 44 -10.91 8.54 1.22
C LYS A 44 -11.14 7.36 0.29
N PHE A 45 -11.95 6.41 0.75
CA PHE A 45 -12.30 5.23 -0.05
C PHE A 45 -13.53 5.51 -0.90
N PHE A 46 -13.46 5.11 -2.17
CA PHE A 46 -14.62 5.08 -3.06
C PHE A 46 -15.49 3.87 -2.75
N LYS A 47 -16.76 3.93 -3.17
CA LYS A 47 -17.66 2.78 -3.06
C LYS A 47 -17.10 1.61 -3.85
N ARG A 48 -17.02 0.45 -3.20
CA ARG A 48 -16.54 -0.80 -3.81
C ARG A 48 -17.41 -1.15 -5.04
N PRO A 49 -16.83 -1.27 -6.25
CA PRO A 49 -17.59 -1.71 -7.42
C PRO A 49 -17.97 -3.19 -7.28
N LYS A 50 -19.18 -3.55 -7.74
CA LYS A 50 -19.68 -4.94 -7.70
C LYS A 50 -18.89 -5.90 -8.59
N THR A 51 -18.18 -5.37 -9.59
CA THR A 51 -17.38 -6.13 -10.57
C THR A 51 -16.29 -7.01 -9.93
N LEU A 52 -15.92 -6.74 -8.67
CA LEU A 52 -14.91 -7.51 -7.94
C LEU A 52 -15.30 -8.97 -7.66
N GLU A 53 -16.56 -9.35 -7.83
CA GLU A 53 -17.03 -10.71 -7.59
C GLU A 53 -16.62 -11.70 -8.69
N GLN A 54 -16.30 -11.21 -9.89
CA GLN A 54 -15.95 -12.03 -11.06
C GLN A 54 -14.44 -12.06 -11.34
N ILE A 55 -13.64 -11.32 -10.57
CA ILE A 55 -12.20 -11.20 -10.79
C ILE A 55 -11.43 -12.20 -9.92
N HIS A 56 -10.56 -12.97 -10.56
CA HIS A 56 -9.76 -14.00 -9.90
C HIS A 56 -8.32 -13.54 -9.59
N CYS A 57 -7.85 -12.45 -10.20
CA CYS A 57 -6.50 -11.92 -10.01
C CYS A 57 -6.53 -10.40 -9.78
N LEU A 58 -5.99 -9.97 -8.64
CA LEU A 58 -5.87 -8.57 -8.26
C LEU A 58 -4.40 -8.16 -8.15
N ILE A 59 -4.10 -6.92 -8.51
CA ILE A 59 -2.83 -6.27 -8.17
C ILE A 59 -3.07 -5.24 -7.07
N PHE A 60 -2.26 -5.32 -6.02
CA PHE A 60 -2.19 -4.32 -4.95
C PHE A 60 -0.79 -3.73 -4.85
N THR A 61 -0.66 -2.45 -5.20
CA THR A 61 0.61 -1.71 -5.04
C THR A 61 0.68 -0.92 -3.74
N SER A 62 -0.36 -0.99 -2.90
CA SER A 62 -0.44 -0.30 -1.61
C SER A 62 -1.43 -0.98 -0.69
N SER A 63 -1.13 -1.01 0.62
CA SER A 63 -2.07 -1.43 1.66
C SER A 63 -3.41 -0.67 1.63
N ASN A 64 -3.46 0.57 1.12
CA ASN A 64 -4.73 1.29 0.97
C ASN A 64 -5.61 0.68 -0.13
N GLY A 65 -5.03 0.12 -1.20
CA GLY A 65 -5.80 -0.61 -2.21
C GLY A 65 -6.45 -1.86 -1.61
N VAL A 66 -5.72 -2.57 -0.74
CA VAL A 66 -6.24 -3.73 0.00
C VAL A 66 -7.38 -3.33 0.93
N LYS A 67 -7.21 -2.23 1.72
CA LYS A 67 -8.29 -1.68 2.57
C LYS A 67 -9.54 -1.32 1.76
N ALA A 68 -9.36 -0.74 0.57
CA ALA A 68 -10.46 -0.36 -0.32
C ALA A 68 -11.19 -1.59 -0.88
N ALA A 69 -10.45 -2.65 -1.20
CA ALA A 69 -11.02 -3.90 -1.67
C ALA A 69 -11.78 -4.64 -0.56
N GLY A 70 -11.28 -4.61 0.68
CA GLY A 70 -11.90 -5.27 1.82
C GLY A 70 -11.71 -6.78 1.80
N GLN A 71 -12.60 -7.52 2.47
CA GLN A 71 -12.51 -8.99 2.55
C GLN A 71 -12.62 -9.63 1.15
N ALA A 72 -11.77 -10.62 0.89
CA ALA A 72 -11.89 -11.49 -0.28
C ALA A 72 -13.22 -12.27 -0.24
N ALA A 73 -13.87 -12.42 -1.39
CA ALA A 73 -15.12 -13.19 -1.48
C ALA A 73 -14.89 -14.69 -1.25
N ASN A 74 -13.70 -15.19 -1.58
CA ASN A 74 -13.24 -16.54 -1.31
C ASN A 74 -11.70 -16.59 -1.33
N LYS A 75 -11.12 -17.70 -0.87
CA LYS A 75 -9.66 -17.89 -0.77
C LYS A 75 -8.94 -18.06 -2.11
N ASN A 76 -9.68 -18.23 -3.22
CA ASN A 76 -9.08 -18.48 -4.54
C ASN A 76 -8.74 -17.19 -5.28
N ILE A 77 -9.08 -16.02 -4.73
CA ILE A 77 -8.73 -14.73 -5.34
C ILE A 77 -7.22 -14.48 -5.13
N LYS A 78 -6.46 -14.54 -6.21
CA LYS A 78 -5.02 -14.26 -6.21
C LYS A 78 -4.79 -12.76 -6.01
N ALA A 79 -3.84 -12.40 -5.16
CA ALA A 79 -3.43 -11.02 -4.94
C ALA A 79 -1.91 -10.87 -5.17
N LEU A 80 -1.54 -10.15 -6.21
CA LEU A 80 -0.16 -9.84 -6.55
C LEU A 80 0.21 -8.50 -5.89
N CYS A 81 1.09 -8.57 -4.91
CA CYS A 81 1.34 -7.46 -3.99
C CYS A 81 2.74 -6.87 -4.17
N VAL A 82 2.83 -5.55 -3.96
CA VAL A 82 4.08 -4.82 -3.79
C VAL A 82 4.34 -4.54 -2.31
N GLY A 83 5.45 -5.04 -1.81
CA GLY A 83 5.93 -4.86 -0.44
C GLY A 83 5.22 -5.73 0.61
N ASN A 84 5.97 -6.12 1.65
CA ASN A 84 5.51 -7.06 2.70
C ASN A 84 4.20 -6.60 3.35
N ARG A 85 4.12 -5.33 3.78
CA ARG A 85 2.93 -4.76 4.42
C ARG A 85 1.65 -4.96 3.61
N THR A 86 1.74 -4.81 2.29
CA THR A 86 0.58 -4.98 1.40
C THR A 86 0.19 -6.45 1.32
N THR A 87 1.17 -7.34 1.17
CA THR A 87 0.97 -8.79 1.14
C THR A 87 0.36 -9.30 2.44
N ASP A 88 0.90 -8.91 3.60
CA ASP A 88 0.44 -9.36 4.91
C ASP A 88 -1.02 -8.95 5.17
N LEU A 89 -1.38 -7.72 4.79
CA LEU A 89 -2.76 -7.24 4.89
C LEU A 89 -3.70 -7.96 3.92
N ALA A 90 -3.26 -8.26 2.70
CA ALA A 90 -4.07 -9.01 1.76
C ALA A 90 -4.31 -10.44 2.26
N SER A 91 -3.27 -11.12 2.76
CA SER A 91 -3.41 -12.44 3.38
C SER A 91 -4.38 -12.43 4.57
N SER A 92 -4.30 -11.42 5.44
CA SER A 92 -5.20 -11.34 6.60
C SER A 92 -6.66 -11.09 6.23
N LEU A 93 -6.93 -10.49 5.06
CA LEU A 93 -8.27 -10.32 4.49
C LEU A 93 -8.70 -11.48 3.57
N GLY A 94 -7.99 -12.60 3.61
CA GLY A 94 -8.40 -13.86 2.97
C GLY A 94 -8.03 -14.00 1.49
N TYR A 95 -7.19 -13.12 0.94
CA TYR A 95 -6.64 -13.27 -0.41
C TYR A 95 -5.51 -14.31 -0.41
N SER A 96 -5.36 -15.03 -1.54
CA SER A 96 -4.14 -15.81 -1.81
C SER A 96 -3.04 -14.86 -2.26
N ALA A 97 -2.44 -14.15 -1.31
CA ALA A 97 -1.51 -13.06 -1.59
C ALA A 97 -0.07 -13.52 -1.78
N GLU A 98 0.59 -12.97 -2.80
CA GLU A 98 1.97 -13.24 -3.18
C GLU A 98 2.71 -11.91 -3.32
N LYS A 99 3.89 -11.78 -2.70
CA LYS A 99 4.74 -10.62 -2.92
C LYS A 99 5.52 -10.82 -4.23
N ILE A 100 5.31 -9.93 -5.19
CA ILE A 100 5.99 -10.00 -6.49
C ILE A 100 7.22 -9.07 -6.56
N GLY A 101 7.26 -8.04 -5.72
CA GLY A 101 8.38 -7.11 -5.62
C GLY A 101 8.24 -6.10 -4.49
N ASP A 102 9.27 -5.28 -4.30
CA ASP A 102 9.30 -4.15 -3.35
C ASP A 102 8.84 -2.84 -3.98
N ASN A 103 8.81 -2.77 -5.30
CA ASN A 103 8.32 -1.62 -6.06
C ASN A 103 7.58 -2.07 -7.34
N VAL A 104 7.00 -1.10 -8.04
CA VAL A 104 6.19 -1.33 -9.24
C VAL A 104 7.07 -1.81 -10.40
N GLU A 105 8.31 -1.33 -10.50
CA GLU A 105 9.25 -1.72 -11.54
C GLU A 105 9.63 -3.20 -11.45
N GLN A 106 9.84 -3.71 -10.22
CA GLN A 106 10.06 -5.13 -9.98
C GLN A 106 8.81 -5.97 -10.28
N LEU A 107 7.62 -5.48 -9.89
CA LEU A 107 6.35 -6.13 -10.24
C LEU A 107 6.23 -6.30 -11.76
N LEU A 108 6.41 -5.22 -12.53
CA LEU A 108 6.37 -5.25 -14.00
C LEU A 108 7.39 -6.21 -14.57
N LYS A 109 8.65 -6.14 -14.11
CA LYS A 109 9.72 -7.04 -14.57
C LYS A 109 9.37 -8.51 -14.35
N THR A 110 8.76 -8.86 -13.22
CA THR A 110 8.35 -10.24 -12.94
C THR A 110 7.15 -10.65 -13.81
N LEU A 111 6.17 -9.77 -13.97
CA LEU A 111 4.97 -10.04 -14.77
C LEU A 111 5.28 -10.20 -16.27
N CYS A 112 6.13 -9.34 -16.84
CA CYS A 112 6.53 -9.44 -18.25
C CYS A 112 7.45 -10.63 -18.55
N LYS A 113 8.10 -11.21 -17.52
CA LYS A 113 8.99 -12.37 -17.66
C LYS A 113 8.30 -13.71 -17.45
N GLY A 114 7.18 -13.71 -16.73
CA GLY A 114 6.44 -14.92 -16.39
C GLY A 114 5.62 -15.45 -17.55
N GLU A 115 4.98 -16.59 -17.32
CA GLU A 115 3.88 -17.03 -18.18
C GLU A 115 2.78 -15.95 -18.19
N LYS A 116 2.13 -15.76 -19.35
CA LYS A 116 0.98 -14.87 -19.45
C LYS A 116 -0.04 -15.28 -18.38
N ILE A 117 -0.37 -14.36 -17.49
CA ILE A 117 -1.53 -14.52 -16.62
C ILE A 117 -2.74 -14.57 -17.55
N ALA A 118 -3.30 -15.76 -17.73
CA ALA A 118 -4.39 -16.00 -18.68
C ALA A 118 -5.72 -15.38 -18.24
N SER A 119 -5.82 -14.92 -16.99
CA SER A 119 -7.01 -14.29 -16.41
C SER A 119 -6.98 -12.77 -16.53
N GLU A 120 -8.15 -12.15 -16.61
CA GLU A 120 -8.33 -10.72 -16.40
C GLU A 120 -7.69 -10.28 -15.06
N ILE A 121 -6.87 -9.23 -15.13
CA ILE A 121 -6.18 -8.66 -13.97
C ILE A 121 -6.80 -7.30 -13.65
N LEU A 122 -7.21 -7.11 -12.41
CA LEU A 122 -7.66 -5.80 -11.94
C LEU A 122 -6.62 -5.17 -11.00
N HIS A 123 -6.12 -4.00 -11.38
CA HIS A 123 -5.26 -3.19 -10.52
C HIS A 123 -6.09 -2.24 -9.65
N ILE A 124 -6.06 -2.43 -8.33
CA ILE A 124 -6.77 -1.56 -7.39
C ILE A 124 -5.83 -0.47 -6.90
N HIS A 125 -6.13 0.77 -7.27
CA HIS A 125 -5.29 1.94 -6.96
C HIS A 125 -6.11 3.18 -6.61
N GLY A 126 -5.44 4.19 -6.03
CA GLY A 126 -6.05 5.50 -5.78
C GLY A 126 -6.15 6.32 -7.07
N LYS A 127 -7.02 7.33 -7.11
CA LYS A 127 -7.24 8.19 -8.29
C LYS A 127 -5.96 8.74 -8.94
N TYR A 128 -4.94 9.02 -8.13
CA TYR A 128 -3.65 9.51 -8.59
C TYR A 128 -2.60 8.42 -8.42
N THR A 129 -1.93 8.05 -9.52
CA THR A 129 -0.85 7.07 -9.54
C THR A 129 0.42 7.69 -10.11
N LYS A 130 1.57 7.23 -9.63
CA LYS A 130 2.88 7.64 -10.15
C LYS A 130 3.24 6.91 -11.44
N VAL A 131 2.78 5.67 -11.57
CA VAL A 131 3.07 4.77 -12.69
C VAL A 131 1.74 4.28 -13.24
N ASP A 132 1.62 4.33 -14.56
CA ASP A 132 0.52 3.72 -15.28
C ASP A 132 0.86 2.24 -15.52
N LEU A 133 0.55 1.43 -14.51
CA LEU A 133 0.86 0.00 -14.51
C LEU A 133 0.16 -0.72 -15.67
N VAL A 134 -1.10 -0.41 -15.91
CA VAL A 134 -1.95 -1.13 -16.88
C VAL A 134 -1.43 -0.93 -18.30
N ASN A 135 -0.99 0.28 -18.64
CA ASN A 135 -0.42 0.55 -19.97
C ASN A 135 1.02 0.05 -20.14
N GLN A 136 1.64 -0.50 -19.10
CA GLN A 136 3.02 -1.04 -19.13
C GLN A 136 3.08 -2.57 -19.03
N LEU A 137 1.94 -3.24 -18.89
CA LEU A 137 1.80 -4.71 -18.90
C LEU A 137 1.52 -5.22 -20.32
#